data_AF-A0A524NNS1-F1
#
_entry.id   AF-A0A524NNS1-F1
#
_cell.length_a   1.000
_cell.length_b   1.000
_cell.length_c   1.000
_cell.angle_alpha   90.00
_cell.angle_beta   90.00
_cell.angle_gamma   90.00
#
_symmetry.space_group_name_H-M   'P 1'
#
loop_
_entity.id
_entity.type
_entity.pdbx_description
1 polymer ?
#
loop_
_entity_poly.entity_id
_entity_poly.type
_entity_poly.pdbx_seq_one_letter_code
_entity_poly.pdbx_strand_id
1 'polypeptide(L)' 'QSIIILAGVSVDKLIFGYAYDIGLNSIMKHSYGTHEFTIIAKFGDNARRYRWLNRF' A
#
# COMPACT_ATOMS: atom_id res chain seq x y z
N GLN A 1 -15.38 -1.10 -18.20
CA GLN A 1 -14.17 -0.34 -17.80
C GLN A 1 -14.09 -0.31 -16.28
N SER A 2 -12.91 -0.18 -15.67
CA SER A 2 -12.75 -0.03 -14.22
C SER A 2 -11.83 1.14 -13.91
N ILE A 3 -12.09 1.79 -12.77
CA ILE A 3 -11.25 2.84 -12.21
C ILE A 3 -10.71 2.33 -10.88
N ILE A 4 -9.39 2.34 -10.73
CA ILE A 4 -8.72 1.93 -9.51
C ILE A 4 -8.14 3.17 -8.84
N ILE A 5 -8.50 3.39 -7.58
CA ILE A 5 -7.94 4.45 -6.73
C ILE A 5 -7.02 3.78 -5.72
N LEU A 6 -5.77 4.22 -5.69
CA LEU A 6 -4.75 3.76 -4.74
C LEU A 6 -4.31 4.94 -3.88
N ALA A 7 -4.39 4.78 -2.57
CA ALA A 7 -3.88 5.72 -1.58
C ALA A 7 -2.96 4.97 -0.62
N GLY A 8 -1.84 5.59 -0.24
CA GLY A 8 -0.93 4.97 0.72
C GLY A 8 -0.08 5.99 1.45
N VAL A 9 0.23 5.68 2.70
CA VAL A 9 1.11 6.48 3.56
C VAL A 9 2.17 5.58 4.19
N SER A 10 3.41 6.04 4.16
CA SER A 10 4.54 5.38 4.82
C SER A 10 4.97 6.25 6.00
N VAL A 11 4.92 5.68 7.21
CA VAL A 11 5.38 6.30 8.45
C VAL A 11 6.49 5.43 9.03
N ASP A 12 7.73 5.87 8.88
CA ASP A 12 8.95 5.16 9.30
C ASP A 12 9.00 3.70 8.81
N LYS A 13 8.58 2.78 9.70
CA LYS A 13 8.59 1.33 9.50
C LYS A 13 7.22 0.77 9.13
N LEU A 14 6.17 1.58 9.18
CA LEU A 14 4.81 1.17 8.88
C LEU A 14 4.38 1.75 7.54
N ILE A 15 3.82 0.92 6.67
CA ILE A 15 3.23 1.35 5.40
C ILE A 15 1.77 0.92 5.43
N PHE A 16 0.89 1.88 5.18
CA PHE A 16 -0.53 1.66 5.03
C PHE A 16 -0.89 1.91 3.57
N GLY A 17 -1.61 0.97 2.98
CA GLY A 17 -2.13 1.04 1.63
C GLY A 17 -3.64 0.83 1.64
N TYR A 18 -4.33 1.53 0.77
CA TYR A 18 -5.75 1.41 0.55
C TYR A 18 -6.00 1.42 -0.96
N ALA A 19 -6.72 0.41 -1.45
CA ALA A 19 -7.09 0.28 -2.84
C ALA A 19 -8.61 0.18 -2.96
N TYR A 20 -9.16 0.91 -3.92
CA TYR A 20 -10.59 0.94 -4.22
C TYR A 20 -10.82 0.70 -5.70
N ASP A 21 -11.52 -0.38 -6.03
CA ASP A 21 -11.85 -0.76 -7.41
C ASP A 21 -13.31 -0.44 -7.71
N ILE A 22 -13.51 0.48 -8.67
CA ILE A 22 -14.82 0.92 -9.16
C ILE A 22 -15.01 0.34 -10.57
N GLY A 23 -15.80 -0.73 -10.67
CA GLY A 23 -16.22 -1.28 -11.96
C GLY A 23 -17.32 -0.42 -12.61
N LEU A 24 -17.04 0.25 -13.73
CA LEU A 24 -18.02 1.06 -14.47
C LEU A 24 -19.02 0.23 -15.31
N ASN A 25 -19.26 -1.03 -14.97
CA ASN A 25 -20.14 -1.92 -15.72
C ASN A 25 -21.52 -2.06 -15.03
N SER A 26 -22.58 -2.18 -15.85
CA SER A 26 -24.00 -2.34 -15.44
C SER A 26 -24.25 -3.48 -14.42
N ILE A 27 -23.33 -4.43 -14.29
CA ILE A 27 -23.36 -5.55 -13.34
C ILE A 27 -23.16 -5.11 -11.87
N MET A 28 -22.65 -3.90 -11.61
CA MET A 28 -22.52 -3.37 -10.24
C MET A 28 -23.83 -2.97 -9.55
N LYS A 29 -25.00 -3.23 -10.16
CA LYS A 29 -26.31 -3.05 -9.50
C LYS A 29 -26.45 -3.85 -8.19
N HIS A 30 -25.55 -4.81 -7.93
CA HIS A 30 -25.57 -5.69 -6.76
C HIS A 30 -24.31 -5.66 -5.86
N SER A 31 -23.16 -5.19 -6.35
CA SER A 31 -21.91 -5.20 -5.58
C SER A 31 -21.23 -3.85 -5.65
N TYR A 32 -21.16 -3.15 -4.51
CA TYR A 32 -20.65 -1.79 -4.32
C TYR A 32 -19.10 -1.72 -4.35
N GLY A 33 -18.45 -2.35 -5.33
CA GLY A 33 -16.98 -2.36 -5.46
C GLY A 33 -16.25 -3.02 -4.28
N THR A 34 -14.92 -3.14 -4.40
CA THR A 34 -14.08 -3.80 -3.38
C THR A 34 -13.20 -2.78 -2.69
N HIS A 35 -13.16 -2.83 -1.35
CA HIS A 35 -12.32 -1.99 -0.50
C HIS A 35 -11.18 -2.88 0.03
N GLU A 36 -9.98 -2.72 -0.49
CA GLU A 36 -8.82 -3.48 -0.02
C GLU A 36 -7.95 -2.61 0.89
N PHE A 37 -7.75 -3.08 2.13
CA PHE A 37 -6.87 -2.43 3.10
C PHE A 37 -5.62 -3.25 3.31
N THR A 38 -4.46 -2.61 3.17
CA THR A 38 -3.15 -3.23 3.27
C THR A 38 -2.36 -2.58 4.40
N ILE A 39 -1.82 -3.41 5.31
CA ILE A 39 -0.93 -2.96 6.39
C ILE A 39 0.39 -3.73 6.25
N ILE A 40 1.49 -3.00 6.22
CA ILE A 40 2.83 -3.57 6.13
C ILE A 40 3.66 -3.00 7.26
N ALA A 41 4.21 -3.87 8.10
CA ALA A 41 5.16 -3.51 9.14
C ALA A 41 6.55 -4.04 8.79
N LYS A 42 7.53 -3.13 8.66
CA LYS A 42 8.93 -3.43 8.42
C LYS A 42 9.66 -3.62 9.74
N PHE A 43 9.92 -4.87 10.11
CA PHE A 43 10.70 -5.22 11.28
C PHE A 43 12.18 -5.37 10.90
N GLY A 44 13.01 -4.45 11.37
CA GLY A 44 14.46 -4.46 11.12
C GLY A 44 15.05 -3.07 11.23
N ASP A 45 16.25 -2.96 11.80
CA ASP A 45 16.98 -1.71 11.86
C ASP A 45 17.88 -1.55 10.62
N ASN A 46 17.93 -0.34 10.07
CA ASN A 46 18.74 0.00 8.89
C ASN A 46 20.24 0.07 9.23
N ALA A 47 20.62 -0.22 10.48
CA ALA A 47 22.00 -0.21 10.96
C ALA A 47 22.95 -1.17 10.19
N ARG A 48 22.41 -2.21 9.52
CA ARG A 48 23.23 -3.12 8.69
C ARG A 48 23.54 -2.58 7.29
N ARG A 49 22.71 -1.69 6.73
CA ARG A 49 22.89 -1.21 5.35
C ARG A 49 24.02 -0.18 5.21
N TYR A 50 24.38 0.51 6.30
CA TYR A 50 25.40 1.58 6.31
C TYR A 50 26.77 1.15 6.84
N ARG A 51 27.00 -0.14 7.16
CA ARG A 51 28.30 -0.61 7.66
C ARG A 51 29.50 -0.35 6.74
N TRP A 52 29.26 -0.08 5.46
CA TRP A 52 30.30 0.25 4.49
C TRP A 52 30.55 1.77 4.35
N LEU A 53 29.64 2.63 4.83
CA LEU A 53 29.76 4.09 4.76
C LEU A 53 30.58 4.68 5.91
N ASN A 54 30.61 4.03 7.08
CA ASN A 54 31.40 4.45 8.25
C ASN A 54 32.87 3.99 8.20
N ARG A 55 33.45 3.84 6.99
CA ARG A 55 34.83 3.32 6.82
C ARG A 55 35.88 4.39 6.48
N PHE A 56 35.53 5.67 6.56
CA PHE A 56 36.45 6.78 6.37
C PHE A 56 36.41 7.71 7.58
#